data_AF-R1DHF5-F1
#
_entry.id   AF-R1DHF5-F1
#
_cell.length_a   1.000
_cell.length_b   1.000
_cell.length_c   1.000
_cell.angle_alpha   90.00
_cell.angle_beta   90.00
_cell.angle_gamma   90.00
#
_symmetry.space_group_name_H-M   'P 1'
#
loop_
_entity.id
_entity.type
_entity.pdbx_description
1 polymer ?
#
loop_
_entity_poly.entity_id
_entity_poly.type
_entity_poly.pdbx_seq_one_letter_code
_entity_poly.pdbx_strand_id
1 'polypeptide(L)'
;LFIEGARWDADVQLLQESEAKVLFTQLPVVHMLPEQHRKPPSEGVYACPIYKTLARFGTLSTTGHSTNFVMVLDIPCSLDQPQPHWVKRGVAGLLSLNF
;
A
#
# COMPACT_ATOMS: atom_id res chain seq x y z
N LEU A 1 -9.70 0.65 -4.04
CA LEU A 1 -8.22 0.63 -3.92
C LEU A 1 -7.80 -0.82 -3.94
N PHE A 2 -6.82 -1.17 -4.78
CA PHE A 2 -6.30 -2.54 -4.87
C PHE A 2 -4.92 -2.61 -4.23
N ILE A 3 -4.50 -3.80 -3.81
CA ILE A 3 -3.16 -4.09 -3.34
C ILE A 3 -2.60 -5.27 -4.12
N GLU A 4 -1.35 -5.15 -4.53
CA GLU A 4 -0.60 -6.17 -5.26
C GLU A 4 0.47 -6.78 -4.36
N GLY A 5 0.65 -8.10 -4.45
CA GLY A 5 1.68 -8.83 -3.70
C GLY A 5 1.33 -9.11 -2.23
N ALA A 6 0.12 -8.75 -1.81
CA ALA A 6 -0.43 -9.02 -0.48
C ALA A 6 -1.97 -9.01 -0.52
N ARG A 7 -2.59 -9.36 0.61
CA ARG A 7 -4.03 -9.23 0.83
C ARG A 7 -4.35 -8.57 2.16
N TRP A 8 -5.48 -7.89 2.22
CA TRP A 8 -6.06 -7.50 3.50
C TRP A 8 -6.89 -8.65 4.06
N ASP A 9 -6.61 -9.04 5.29
CA ASP A 9 -7.41 -10.02 6.00
C ASP A 9 -8.39 -9.28 6.92
N ALA A 10 -9.69 -9.40 6.63
CA ALA A 10 -10.73 -8.66 7.33
C ALA A 10 -11.00 -9.18 8.75
N ASP A 11 -10.71 -10.46 9.00
CA ASP A 11 -10.97 -11.10 10.29
C ASP A 11 -9.94 -10.65 11.34
N VAL A 12 -8.66 -10.59 10.94
CA VAL A 12 -7.58 -10.14 11.83
C VAL A 12 -7.22 -8.67 11.64
N GLN A 13 -7.76 -8.00 10.62
CA GLN A 13 -7.50 -6.60 10.28
C GLN A 13 -6.00 -6.29 10.09
N LEU A 14 -5.30 -7.18 9.40
CA LEU A 14 -3.88 -7.05 9.12
C LEU A 14 -3.56 -7.42 7.67
N LEU A 15 -2.46 -6.87 7.17
CA LEU A 15 -1.85 -7.29 5.92
C LEU A 15 -1.35 -8.74 6.03
N GLN A 16 -1.70 -9.54 5.05
CA GLN A 16 -1.35 -10.95 4.93
C GLN A 16 -0.77 -11.25 3.54
N GLU A 17 -0.12 -12.40 3.41
CA GLU A 17 0.40 -12.88 2.12
C GLU A 17 -0.72 -13.02 1.10
N SER A 18 -0.44 -12.79 -0.18
CA SER A 18 -1.43 -13.07 -1.22
C SER A 18 -1.70 -14.57 -1.33
N GLU A 19 -2.92 -14.93 -1.71
CA GLU A 19 -3.27 -16.31 -2.04
C GLU A 19 -2.61 -16.75 -3.35
N ALA A 20 -2.43 -18.07 -3.51
CA ALA A 20 -1.84 -18.62 -4.72
C ALA A 20 -2.64 -18.19 -5.96
N LYS A 21 -1.95 -17.60 -6.94
CA LYS A 21 -2.52 -17.11 -8.21
C LYS A 21 -3.48 -15.91 -8.08
N VAL A 22 -3.56 -15.29 -6.91
CA VAL A 22 -4.27 -14.01 -6.72
C VAL A 22 -3.24 -12.88 -6.78
N LEU A 23 -3.26 -12.10 -7.87
CA LEU A 23 -2.28 -11.02 -8.07
C LEU A 23 -2.68 -9.73 -7.34
N PHE A 24 -3.98 -9.45 -7.32
CA PHE A 24 -4.55 -8.24 -6.75
C PHE A 24 -5.70 -8.59 -5.83
N THR A 25 -5.76 -7.90 -4.71
CA THR A 25 -6.92 -7.95 -3.81
C THR A 25 -7.42 -6.54 -3.53
N GLN A 26 -8.65 -6.41 -3.06
CA GLN A 26 -9.20 -5.12 -2.66
C GLN A 26 -8.81 -4.81 -1.21
N LEU A 27 -8.40 -3.56 -0.97
CA LEU A 27 -8.31 -3.03 0.38
C LEU A 27 -9.70 -2.64 0.89
N PRO A 28 -9.91 -2.62 2.22
CA PRO A 28 -11.14 -2.12 2.81
C PRO A 28 -11.33 -0.64 2.48
N VAL A 29 -12.53 -0.12 2.73
CA VAL A 29 -12.79 1.32 2.63
C VAL A 29 -11.87 2.06 3.60
N VAL A 30 -11.06 2.97 3.07
CA VAL A 30 -10.11 3.76 3.85
C VAL A 30 -10.73 5.12 4.14
N HIS A 31 -10.90 5.43 5.43
CA HIS A 31 -11.31 6.76 5.89
C HIS A 31 -10.07 7.57 6.27
N MET A 32 -9.80 8.65 5.52
CA MET A 32 -8.66 9.54 5.79
C MET A 32 -9.12 10.73 6.64
N LEU A 33 -8.62 10.79 7.87
CA LEU A 33 -8.85 11.89 8.79
C LEU A 33 -7.59 12.76 8.86
N PRO A 34 -7.65 14.04 8.44
CA PRO A 34 -6.49 14.93 8.52
C PRO A 34 -6.20 15.27 9.98
N GLU A 35 -4.93 15.19 10.36
CA GLU A 35 -4.45 15.51 11.70
C GLU A 35 -3.17 16.33 11.59
N GLN A 36 -3.12 17.46 12.30
CA GLN A 36 -1.97 18.34 12.29
C GLN A 36 -0.82 17.73 13.10
N HIS A 37 0.39 17.72 12.52
CA HIS A 37 1.59 17.17 13.17
C HIS A 37 1.46 15.70 13.60
N ARG A 38 0.62 14.91 12.93
CA ARG A 38 0.52 13.47 13.14
C ARG A 38 1.89 12.83 13.01
N LYS A 39 2.28 12.06 14.03
CA LYS A 39 3.49 11.23 13.99
C LYS A 39 3.12 9.88 13.40
N PRO A 40 3.78 9.42 12.32
CA PRO A 40 3.53 8.08 11.80
C PRO A 40 3.92 7.04 12.85
N PRO A 41 3.20 5.91 12.95
CA PRO A 41 3.59 4.82 13.85
C PRO A 41 4.97 4.29 13.48
N SER A 42 5.79 3.94 14.47
CA SER A 42 7.13 3.38 14.24
C SER A 42 7.10 1.88 13.91
N GLU A 43 6.06 1.18 14.35
CA GLU A 43 5.90 -0.27 14.24
C GLU A 43 4.43 -0.65 14.02
N GLY A 44 4.18 -1.92 13.67
CA GLY A 44 2.83 -2.45 13.46
C GLY A 44 2.12 -1.93 12.20
N VAL A 45 2.83 -1.18 11.37
CA VAL A 45 2.33 -0.67 10.09
C VAL A 45 3.35 -0.85 8.98
N TYR A 46 2.84 -1.02 7.78
CA TYR A 46 3.57 -0.94 6.54
C TYR A 46 3.23 0.36 5.83
N ALA A 47 4.24 1.19 5.58
CA ALA A 47 4.16 2.39 4.75
C ALA A 47 4.01 2.00 3.27
N CYS A 48 2.78 1.67 2.86
CA CYS A 48 2.47 1.15 1.53
C CYS A 48 2.39 2.28 0.49
N PRO A 49 3.23 2.28 -0.57
CA PRO A 49 3.13 3.26 -1.64
C PRO A 49 1.90 2.99 -2.50
N ILE A 50 1.16 4.05 -2.84
CA ILE A 50 -0.03 3.99 -3.70
C ILE A 50 0.28 4.63 -5.06
N TYR A 51 -0.03 3.92 -6.13
CA TYR A 51 0.15 4.36 -7.51
C TYR A 51 -1.18 4.45 -8.26
N LYS A 52 -1.23 5.25 -9.33
CA LYS A 52 -2.41 5.36 -10.20
C LYS A 52 -2.63 4.10 -11.02
N THR A 53 -1.55 3.56 -11.61
CA THR A 53 -1.59 2.43 -12.55
C THR A 53 -0.58 1.34 -12.21
N LEU A 54 -0.83 0.14 -12.76
CA LEU A 54 0.01 -1.06 -12.63
C LEU A 54 1.46 -0.88 -13.05
N ALA A 55 1.73 0.05 -13.97
CA ALA A 55 3.06 0.31 -14.47
C ALA A 55 4.03 0.76 -13.36
N ARG A 56 3.52 1.43 -12.31
CA ARG A 56 4.30 2.01 -11.19
C ARG A 56 5.48 2.91 -11.61
N PHE A 57 5.58 3.23 -12.90
CA PHE A 57 6.46 4.23 -13.47
C PHE A 57 5.60 5.31 -14.12
N GLY A 58 6.17 6.50 -14.25
CA GLY A 58 5.57 7.65 -14.90
C GLY A 58 6.62 8.72 -15.08
N THR A 59 6.33 9.73 -15.90
CA THR A 59 7.22 10.89 -16.06
C THR A 59 7.44 11.56 -14.72
N LEU A 60 8.66 12.03 -14.47
CA LEU A 60 8.96 12.85 -13.30
C LEU A 60 8.25 14.21 -13.48
N SER A 61 7.49 14.62 -12.47
CA SER A 61 6.98 15.99 -12.41
C SER A 61 8.13 16.98 -12.21
N THR A 62 7.84 18.27 -12.35
CA THR A 62 8.80 19.35 -12.02
C THR A 62 9.30 19.31 -10.58
N THR A 63 8.58 18.60 -9.69
CA THR A 63 8.98 18.39 -8.28
C THR A 63 9.80 17.11 -8.06
N GLY A 64 10.12 16.35 -9.11
CA GLY A 64 10.88 15.10 -9.01
C GLY A 64 10.05 13.88 -8.55
N HIS A 65 8.76 14.04 -8.24
CA HIS A 65 7.87 12.92 -7.97
C HIS A 65 7.30 12.36 -9.27
N SER A 66 7.18 11.02 -9.36
CA SER A 66 6.52 10.36 -10.48
C SER A 66 5.07 10.80 -10.60
N THR A 67 4.59 11.07 -11.82
CA THR A 67 3.17 11.34 -12.10
C THR A 67 2.25 10.17 -11.73
N ASN A 68 2.81 8.98 -11.52
CA ASN A 68 2.07 7.78 -11.13
C ASN A 68 1.99 7.61 -9.61
N PHE A 69 2.92 8.18 -8.84
CA PHE A 69 2.86 8.12 -7.37
C PHE A 69 1.75 9.03 -6.84
N VAL A 70 0.98 8.53 -5.88
CA VAL A 70 -0.15 9.25 -5.28
C VAL A 70 0.18 9.65 -3.85
N MET A 71 0.43 8.67 -2.98
CA MET A 71 0.72 8.87 -1.56
C MET A 71 1.25 7.59 -0.92
N VAL A 72 1.65 7.68 0.35
CA VAL A 72 1.89 6.54 1.22
C VAL A 72 0.67 6.35 2.13
N LEU A 73 0.23 5.10 2.30
CA LEU A 73 -0.81 4.70 3.23
C LEU A 73 -0.22 3.77 4.30
N ASP A 74 -0.44 4.10 5.57
CA ASP A 74 -0.09 3.21 6.68
C ASP A 74 -1.11 2.05 6.72
N ILE A 75 -0.67 0.83 6.40
CA ILE A 75 -1.50 -0.37 6.46
C ILE A 75 -1.07 -1.22 7.66
N PRO A 76 -1.97 -1.58 8.59
CA PRO A 76 -1.65 -2.46 9.71
C PRO A 76 -1.01 -3.78 9.25
N CYS A 77 0.08 -4.19 9.91
CA CYS A 77 0.75 -5.46 9.65
C CYS A 77 1.24 -6.11 10.95
N SER A 78 1.45 -7.43 10.94
CA SER A 78 1.98 -8.15 12.11
C SER A 78 3.41 -7.72 12.43
N LEU A 79 3.81 -7.78 13.71
CA LEU A 79 5.19 -7.58 14.12
C LEU A 79 6.10 -8.72 13.65
N ASP A 80 5.55 -9.92 13.43
CA ASP A 80 6.29 -11.07 12.86
C ASP A 80 6.61 -10.87 11.36
N GLN A 81 5.84 -10.00 10.70
CA GLN A 81 6.02 -9.60 9.30
C GLN A 81 6.15 -8.08 9.22
N PRO A 82 7.25 -7.52 9.74
CA PRO A 82 7.42 -6.08 9.85
C PRO A 82 7.58 -5.44 8.47
N GLN A 83 7.50 -4.10 8.40
CA GLN A 83 7.64 -3.33 7.16
C GLN A 83 8.72 -3.83 6.17
N PRO A 84 9.97 -4.18 6.58
CA PRO A 84 10.99 -4.69 5.66
C PRO A 84 10.56 -5.95 4.87
N HIS A 85 9.70 -6.80 5.44
CA HIS A 85 9.11 -7.96 4.76
C HIS A 85 8.31 -7.54 3.52
N TRP A 86 7.40 -6.57 3.69
CA TRP A 86 6.53 -6.09 2.64
C TRP A 86 7.26 -5.23 1.60
N VAL A 87 8.28 -4.47 2.04
CA VAL A 87 9.19 -3.75 1.14
C VAL A 87 9.90 -4.73 0.20
N LYS A 88 10.49 -5.81 0.73
CA LYS A 88 11.17 -6.84 -0.09
C LYS A 88 10.24 -7.53 -1.08
N ARG A 89 8.96 -7.66 -0.73
CA ARG A 89 7.92 -8.23 -1.61
C ARG A 89 7.39 -7.27 -2.65
N GLY A 90 7.78 -6.00 -2.61
CA GLY A 90 7.31 -4.98 -3.55
C GLY A 90 5.79 -4.75 -3.46
N VAL A 91 5.21 -4.90 -2.27
CA VAL A 91 3.78 -4.64 -2.07
C VAL A 91 3.48 -3.18 -2.41
N ALA A 92 2.40 -2.92 -3.13
CA ALA A 92 1.93 -1.56 -3.36
C ALA A 92 0.42 -1.52 -3.59
N GLY A 93 -0.16 -0.36 -3.33
CA GLY A 93 -1.55 -0.09 -3.67
C GLY A 93 -1.70 0.53 -5.06
N LEU A 94 -2.86 0.29 -5.67
CA LEU A 94 -3.20 0.70 -7.03
C LEU A 94 -4.61 1.29 -7.06
N LEU A 95 -4.76 2.49 -7.63
CA LEU A 95 -6.07 3.12 -7.78
C LEU A 95 -6.93 2.44 -8.85
N SER A 96 -6.32 2.01 -9.95
CA SER A 96 -6.98 1.31 -11.06
C SER A 96 -6.18 0.10 -11.52
N LEU A 97 -6.88 -0.98 -11.88
CA LEU A 97 -6.32 -2.16 -12.55
C LEU A 97 -6.47 -2.08 -14.08
N ASN A 98 -7.33 -1.20 -14.58
CA ASN A 98 -7.57 -0.99 -16.01
C ASN A 98 -6.88 0.29 -16.48
N PHE A 99 -6.29 0.24 -17.67
CA PHE A 99 -5.68 1.37 -18.38
C PHE A 99 -6.52 1.76 -19.59
#